data_AF-A0A3D0ZA33-F1
#
_entry.id   AF-A0A3D0ZA33-F1
#
_cell.length_a   1.000
_cell.length_b   1.000
_cell.length_c   1.000
_cell.angle_alpha   90.00
_cell.angle_beta   90.00
_cell.angle_gamma   90.00
#
_symmetry.space_group_name_H-M   'P 1'
#
loop_
_entity.id
_entity.type
_entity.pdbx_description
1 polymer ?
#
loop_
_entity_poly.entity_id
_entity_poly.type
_entity_poly.pdbx_seq_one_letter_code
_entity_poly.pdbx_strand_id
1 'polypeptide(L)'
;MSGGEISGNSAYTGGGICIISGTLEMSGGLIQNNTAEQYGGGIFNGVEDEKALSLTDGKITGNKAGSSEEPGEGGGVFSFISVADDKNIVVDNFPDDINAPSP
;
A
#
# COMPACT_ATOMS: atom_id res chain seq x y z
N MET A 1 13.02 -0.26 -3.26
CA MET A 1 12.72 -0.53 -4.67
C MET A 1 13.01 0.73 -5.47
N SER A 2 13.84 0.66 -6.50
CA SER A 2 14.21 1.81 -7.34
C SER A 2 13.65 1.64 -8.76
N GLY A 3 12.31 1.59 -8.86
CA GLY A 3 11.59 1.18 -10.09
C GLY A 3 11.25 -0.31 -10.16
N GLY A 4 10.56 -0.70 -11.23
CA GLY A 4 10.00 -2.05 -11.44
C GLY A 4 8.48 -2.11 -11.25
N GLU A 5 7.90 -3.31 -11.40
CA GLU A 5 6.47 -3.55 -11.24
C GLU A 5 6.21 -4.70 -10.27
N ILE A 6 5.27 -4.50 -9.35
CA ILE A 6 4.68 -5.53 -8.49
C ILE A 6 3.19 -5.58 -8.83
N SER A 7 2.75 -6.66 -9.46
CA SER A 7 1.36 -6.77 -9.90
C SER A 7 0.80 -8.18 -9.90
N GLY A 8 -0.54 -8.26 -9.80
CA GLY A 8 -1.29 -9.51 -9.90
C GLY A 8 -1.11 -10.47 -8.72
N ASN A 9 -0.62 -9.98 -7.58
CA ASN A 9 -0.43 -10.78 -6.38
C ASN A 9 -1.69 -10.81 -5.50
N SER A 10 -1.85 -11.88 -4.74
CA SER A 10 -2.95 -12.05 -3.79
C SER A 10 -2.44 -12.58 -2.45
N ALA A 11 -2.86 -11.96 -1.36
CA ALA A 11 -2.48 -12.34 0.00
C ALA A 11 -3.60 -12.06 1.01
N TYR A 12 -3.41 -12.47 2.26
CA TYR A 12 -4.34 -12.10 3.34
C TYR A 12 -4.18 -10.62 3.72
N THR A 13 -2.94 -10.14 3.86
CA THR A 13 -2.57 -8.73 4.03
C THR A 13 -1.37 -8.39 3.15
N GLY A 14 -1.28 -7.14 2.69
CA GLY A 14 -0.16 -6.68 1.86
C GLY A 14 -0.13 -7.39 0.52
N GLY A 15 -1.18 -7.20 -0.28
CA GLY A 15 -1.37 -7.91 -1.55
C GLY A 15 -0.15 -7.81 -2.46
N GLY A 16 0.48 -6.63 -2.54
CA GLY A 16 1.77 -6.44 -3.19
C GLY A 16 2.96 -6.56 -2.23
N ILE A 17 2.95 -5.77 -1.15
CA ILE A 17 4.04 -5.73 -0.15
C ILE A 17 3.47 -5.78 1.26
N CYS A 18 4.07 -6.60 2.12
CA CYS A 18 3.76 -6.69 3.54
C CYS A 18 5.02 -6.36 4.38
N ILE A 19 4.97 -5.27 5.15
CA ILE A 19 6.05 -4.82 6.03
C ILE A 19 5.65 -5.16 7.47
N ILE A 20 6.26 -6.21 8.02
CA ILE A 20 6.10 -6.62 9.43
C ILE A 20 7.31 -6.27 10.29
N SER A 21 8.45 -6.01 9.64
CA SER A 21 9.68 -5.51 10.26
C SER A 21 10.58 -4.89 9.18
N GLY A 22 11.47 -4.00 9.61
CA GLY A 22 12.39 -3.30 8.70
C GLY A 22 11.74 -2.08 8.04
N THR A 23 12.34 -1.65 6.92
CA THR A 23 11.91 -0.46 6.18
C THR A 23 11.72 -0.77 4.70
N LEU A 24 10.75 -0.09 4.08
CA LEU A 24 10.59 0.00 2.64
C LEU A 24 10.87 1.43 2.19
N GLU A 25 11.89 1.58 1.37
CA GLU A 25 12.12 2.79 0.58
C GLU A 25 11.78 2.49 -0.88
N MET A 26 10.77 3.18 -1.42
CA MET A 26 10.37 3.11 -2.82
C MET A 26 10.71 4.43 -3.51
N SER A 27 11.56 4.37 -4.53
CA SER A 27 11.91 5.47 -5.42
C SER A 27 11.54 5.09 -6.86
N GLY A 28 10.33 5.47 -7.27
CA GLY A 28 9.74 5.04 -8.52
C GLY A 28 9.15 3.62 -8.49
N GLY A 29 8.54 3.23 -9.61
CA GLY A 29 7.94 1.92 -9.80
C GLY A 29 6.41 1.92 -9.70
N LEU A 30 5.84 0.74 -9.93
CA LEU A 30 4.40 0.54 -10.03
C LEU A 30 3.97 -0.64 -9.16
N ILE A 31 3.02 -0.39 -8.25
CA ILE A 31 2.33 -1.44 -7.48
C ILE A 31 0.88 -1.42 -7.95
N GLN A 32 0.46 -2.44 -8.70
CA GLN A 32 -0.87 -2.41 -9.30
C GLN A 32 -1.59 -3.76 -9.33
N ASN A 33 -2.92 -3.72 -9.32
CA ASN A 33 -3.77 -4.91 -9.47
C ASN A 33 -3.43 -6.03 -8.48
N ASN A 34 -2.98 -5.67 -7.27
CA ASN A 34 -2.76 -6.61 -6.18
C ASN A 34 -3.99 -6.64 -5.28
N THR A 35 -4.24 -7.79 -4.66
CA THR A 35 -5.41 -8.03 -3.81
C THR A 35 -5.00 -8.52 -2.42
N ALA A 36 -5.52 -7.89 -1.38
CA ALA A 36 -5.46 -8.37 0.00
C ALA A 36 -6.86 -8.74 0.49
N GLU A 37 -7.00 -9.80 1.28
CA GLU A 37 -8.29 -10.16 1.89
C GLU A 37 -8.72 -9.18 2.99
N GLN A 38 -7.79 -8.53 3.69
CA GLN A 38 -8.13 -7.67 4.82
C GLN A 38 -7.52 -6.26 4.71
N TYR A 39 -6.19 -6.15 4.62
CA TYR A 39 -5.50 -4.86 4.72
C TYR A 39 -4.40 -4.70 3.70
N GLY A 40 -4.25 -3.48 3.17
CA GLY A 40 -3.12 -3.12 2.32
C GLY A 40 -3.15 -3.85 0.99
N GLY A 41 -4.09 -3.51 0.10
CA GLY A 41 -4.18 -4.16 -1.21
C GLY A 41 -2.88 -4.04 -2.00
N GLY A 42 -2.31 -2.82 -2.03
CA GLY A 42 -0.96 -2.58 -2.54
C GLY A 42 0.10 -2.85 -1.48
N ILE A 43 0.09 -2.05 -0.41
CA ILE A 43 1.07 -2.11 0.68
C ILE A 43 0.34 -2.21 2.02
N PHE A 44 0.75 -3.17 2.85
CA PHE A 44 0.48 -3.18 4.28
C PHE A 44 1.74 -2.82 5.05
N ASN A 45 1.69 -1.75 5.84
CA ASN A 45 2.72 -1.38 6.81
C ASN A 45 2.25 -1.62 8.24
N GLY A 46 2.72 -2.71 8.85
CA GLY A 46 2.43 -3.07 10.23
C GLY A 46 3.41 -2.52 11.26
N VAL A 47 4.29 -1.58 10.87
CA VAL A 47 5.35 -1.05 11.73
C VAL A 47 5.03 0.40 12.13
N GLU A 48 5.10 0.68 13.43
CA GLU A 48 4.84 2.00 14.05
C GLU A 48 6.10 2.92 14.11
N ASP A 49 7.06 2.71 13.21
CA ASP A 49 8.24 3.58 13.05
C ASP A 49 8.04 4.43 11.80
N GLU A 50 8.07 5.76 11.91
CA GLU A 50 7.88 6.70 10.80
C GLU A 50 8.85 6.45 9.61
N LYS A 51 9.95 5.74 9.83
CA LYS A 51 10.93 5.36 8.78
C LYS A 51 10.59 4.05 8.08
N ALA A 52 9.56 3.33 8.53
CA ALA A 52 9.20 2.02 8.00
C ALA A 52 8.72 2.09 6.54
N LEU A 53 8.14 3.21 6.13
CA LEU A 53 7.60 3.39 4.79
C LEU A 53 7.95 4.77 4.25
N SER A 54 8.82 4.81 3.25
CA SER A 54 9.14 6.00 2.47
C SER A 54 8.80 5.74 1.01
N LEU A 55 7.88 6.53 0.46
CA LEU A 55 7.44 6.44 -0.92
C LEU A 55 7.86 7.74 -1.64
N THR A 56 8.51 7.63 -2.79
CA THR A 56 8.88 8.76 -3.64
C THR A 56 8.74 8.39 -5.11
N ASP A 57 8.16 9.27 -5.92
CA ASP A 57 8.04 9.15 -7.39
C ASP A 57 7.37 7.84 -7.89
N GLY A 58 6.64 7.11 -7.03
CA GLY A 58 5.98 5.84 -7.35
C GLY A 58 4.49 5.97 -7.62
N LYS A 59 3.90 4.95 -8.28
CA LYS A 59 2.44 4.82 -8.46
C LYS A 59 1.90 3.56 -7.79
N ILE A 60 0.84 3.69 -7.01
CA ILE A 60 0.11 2.60 -6.37
C ILE A 60 -1.35 2.69 -6.82
N THR A 61 -1.82 1.76 -7.66
CA THR A 61 -3.10 1.93 -8.33
C THR A 61 -3.81 0.62 -8.68
N GLY A 62 -5.15 0.62 -8.69
CA GLY A 62 -5.93 -0.58 -9.02
C GLY A 62 -5.77 -1.72 -8.00
N ASN A 63 -5.23 -1.43 -6.82
CA ASN A 63 -5.10 -2.44 -5.77
C ASN A 63 -6.39 -2.51 -4.93
N LYS A 64 -6.61 -3.68 -4.33
CA LYS A 64 -7.85 -4.00 -3.61
C LYS A 64 -7.57 -4.59 -2.23
N ALA A 65 -8.20 -4.06 -1.19
CA ALA A 65 -8.30 -4.68 0.12
C ALA A 65 -9.76 -5.10 0.40
N GLY A 66 -9.95 -6.34 0.83
CA GLY A 66 -11.27 -6.91 1.11
C GLY A 66 -12.07 -7.30 -0.13
N SER A 67 -13.34 -7.58 0.11
CA SER A 67 -14.30 -7.98 -0.91
C SER A 67 -15.31 -6.85 -1.17
N SER A 68 -16.25 -7.08 -2.08
CA SER A 68 -17.38 -6.16 -2.29
C SER A 68 -18.41 -6.21 -1.16
N GLU A 69 -18.41 -7.27 -0.36
CA GLU A 69 -19.36 -7.50 0.73
C GLU A 69 -18.79 -7.03 2.07
N GLU A 70 -17.48 -7.23 2.25
CA GLU A 70 -16.70 -6.83 3.41
C GLU A 70 -15.49 -6.02 2.93
N PRO A 71 -15.63 -4.68 2.81
CA PRO A 71 -14.51 -3.85 2.41
C PRO A 71 -13.41 -3.94 3.46
N GLY A 72 -12.18 -4.11 2.98
CA GLY A 72 -10.98 -4.07 3.82
C GLY A 72 -10.60 -2.64 4.15
N GLU A 73 -9.32 -2.42 4.44
CA GLU A 73 -8.78 -1.08 4.66
C GLU A 73 -7.44 -0.90 3.98
N GLY A 74 -7.16 0.31 3.50
CA GLY A 74 -5.93 0.63 2.79
C GLY A 74 -5.85 -0.11 1.46
N GLY A 75 -6.78 0.17 0.55
CA GLY A 75 -6.78 -0.44 -0.78
C GLY A 75 -5.45 -0.26 -1.50
N GLY A 76 -4.93 0.97 -1.49
CA GLY A 76 -3.56 1.26 -1.92
C GLY A 76 -2.56 0.96 -0.81
N VAL A 77 -2.67 1.70 0.30
CA VAL A 77 -1.78 1.60 1.45
C VAL A 77 -2.57 1.55 2.75
N PHE A 78 -2.30 0.54 3.58
CA PHE A 78 -2.67 0.54 4.99
C PHE A 78 -1.42 0.78 5.83
N SER A 79 -1.46 1.74 6.76
CA SER A 79 -0.30 2.08 7.60
C SER A 79 -0.69 2.60 8.97
N PHE A 80 0.07 2.23 10.00
CA PHE A 80 -0.08 2.81 11.35
C PHE A 80 0.65 4.14 11.56
N ILE A 81 1.48 4.54 10.59
CA ILE A 81 2.13 5.85 10.54
C ILE A 81 1.51 6.69 9.42
N SER A 82 1.61 8.01 9.54
CA SER A 82 1.21 8.91 8.45
C SER A 82 1.98 8.59 7.17
N VAL A 83 1.29 8.67 6.04
CA VAL A 83 1.86 8.45 4.71
C VAL A 83 1.72 9.76 3.94
N ALA A 84 2.85 10.40 3.64
CA ALA A 84 2.87 11.59 2.79
C ALA A 84 2.70 11.17 1.32
N ASP A 85 1.60 11.60 0.70
CA ASP A 85 1.33 11.37 -0.73
C ASP A 85 1.82 12.52 -1.63
N ASP A 86 2.55 13.51 -1.08
CA ASP A 86 2.92 14.75 -1.79
C ASP A 86 3.79 14.52 -3.05
N LYS A 87 4.28 13.30 -3.29
CA LYS A 87 5.07 12.93 -4.47
C LYS A 87 4.75 11.55 -5.06
N ASN A 88 3.83 10.80 -4.46
CA ASN A 88 3.38 9.52 -5.01
C ASN A 88 1.99 9.69 -5.60
N ILE A 89 1.59 8.72 -6.38
CA ILE A 89 0.24 8.68 -6.93
C ILE A 89 -0.39 7.41 -6.36
N VAL A 90 -0.93 7.49 -5.14
CA VAL A 90 -1.80 6.45 -4.59
C VAL A 90 -3.23 6.77 -4.98
N VAL A 91 -3.69 6.19 -6.10
CA VAL A 91 -4.99 6.51 -6.70
C VAL A 91 -5.67 5.30 -7.30
N ASP A 92 -6.99 5.34 -7.40
CA ASP A 92 -7.83 4.29 -8.00
C ASP A 92 -7.70 2.94 -7.28
N ASN A 93 -7.54 2.95 -5.96
CA ASN A 93 -7.55 1.74 -5.15
C ASN A 93 -8.88 1.58 -4.40
N PHE A 94 -9.20 0.34 -4.02
CA PHE A 94 -10.42 0.00 -3.30
C PHE A 94 -10.10 -0.68 -1.97
N PRO A 95 -10.76 -0.32 -0.86
CA PRO A 95 -11.90 0.60 -0.76
C PRO A 95 -11.50 2.07 -0.66
N ASP A 96 -10.23 2.34 -0.34
CA ASP A 96 -9.63 3.65 -0.22
C ASP A 96 -8.20 3.62 -0.79
N ASP A 97 -7.66 4.80 -1.09
CA ASP A 97 -6.27 4.91 -1.54
C ASP A 97 -5.30 4.71 -0.39
N ILE A 98 -5.53 5.40 0.72
CA ILE A 98 -4.70 5.33 1.91
C ILE A 98 -5.61 5.26 3.15
N ASN A 99 -5.37 4.26 4.00
CA ASN A 99 -5.84 4.24 5.37
C ASN A 99 -4.62 4.36 6.29
N ALA A 100 -4.45 5.55 6.86
CA ALA A 100 -3.36 5.91 7.75
C ALA A 100 -3.77 7.09 8.64
N PRO A 101 -3.09 7.32 9.79
CA PRO A 101 -3.26 8.55 10.56
C PRO A 101 -3.01 9.80 9.71
N SER A 102 -3.74 10.87 10.00
CA SER A 102 -3.49 12.18 9.38
C SER A 102 -2.04 12.61 9.59
N PRO A 103 -1.41 13.28 8.60
CA PRO A 103 -0.13 13.97 8.77
C PRO A 103 -0.14 15.01 9.89
#